data_AF-A0A7Y0CEM0-F1
#
_entry.id   AF-A0A7Y0CEM0-F1
#
_cell.length_a   1.000
_cell.length_b   1.000
_cell.length_c   1.000
_cell.angle_alpha   90.00
_cell.angle_beta   90.00
_cell.angle_gamma   90.00
#
_symmetry.space_group_name_H-M   'P 1'
#
loop_
_entity.id
_entity.type
_entity.pdbx_description
1 polymer ?
#
loop_
_entity_poly.entity_id
_entity_poly.type
_entity_poly.pdbx_seq_one_letter_code
_entity_poly.pdbx_strand_id
1 'polypeptide(L)'
;MSEVPVRAGGAGPAPADRSARAVIVVDVGQVCDSCGFRVPLLEHVDDRDLRTQWSGRKTHEELPAYRATRNAASIDGLPALDQRVGLREETA
;
A
#
# COMPACT_ATOMS: atom_id res chain seq x y z
N MET A 1 22.73 8.09 -3.77
CA MET A 1 21.40 7.46 -3.89
C MET A 1 20.61 8.33 -4.85
N SER A 2 20.39 7.87 -6.09
CA SER A 2 19.53 8.59 -7.03
C SER A 2 18.10 8.49 -6.52
N GLU A 3 17.39 9.61 -6.39
CA GLU A 3 15.94 9.58 -6.16
C GLU A 3 15.29 8.82 -7.33
N VAL A 4 14.56 7.76 -7.02
CA VAL A 4 13.70 7.08 -8.00
C VAL A 4 12.43 7.91 -8.07
N PRO A 5 12.11 8.57 -9.20
CA PRO A 5 10.89 9.34 -9.29
C PRO A 5 9.70 8.40 -9.17
N VAL A 6 8.88 8.58 -8.12
CA VAL A 6 7.59 7.90 -7.98
C VAL A 6 6.68 8.45 -9.08
N ARG A 7 6.52 7.68 -10.16
CA ARG A 7 5.47 7.95 -11.14
C ARG A 7 4.15 7.47 -10.55
N ALA A 8 3.11 8.30 -10.62
CA ALA A 8 1.75 7.83 -10.42
C ALA A 8 1.45 6.83 -11.56
N GLY A 9 1.68 5.54 -11.30
CA GLY A 9 1.31 4.48 -12.22
C GLY A 9 -0.21 4.42 -12.38
N GLY A 10 -0.68 4.11 -13.58
CA GLY A 10 -2.08 3.80 -13.83
C GLY A 10 -2.57 2.70 -12.89
N ALA A 11 -3.85 2.80 -12.51
CA ALA A 11 -4.47 1.86 -11.60
C ALA A 11 -4.40 0.44 -12.17
N GLY A 12 -3.55 -0.42 -11.59
CA GLY A 12 -3.72 -1.87 -11.71
C GLY A 12 -5.10 -2.27 -11.18
N PRO A 13 -5.55 -3.52 -11.44
CA PRO A 13 -6.86 -3.96 -10.97
C PRO A 13 -6.99 -3.68 -9.48
N ALA A 14 -8.09 -3.04 -9.10
CA ALA A 14 -8.39 -2.81 -7.69
C ALA A 14 -8.35 -4.16 -6.98
N PRO A 15 -7.55 -4.32 -5.92
CA PRO A 15 -7.49 -5.58 -5.18
C PRO A 15 -8.90 -5.95 -4.72
N ALA A 16 -9.21 -7.26 -4.74
CA ALA A 16 -10.53 -7.76 -4.41
C ALA A 16 -10.93 -7.45 -2.96
N ASP A 17 -9.97 -7.16 -2.08
CA ASP A 17 -10.21 -6.72 -0.72
C ASP A 17 -10.33 -5.18 -0.62
N ARG A 18 -11.20 -4.72 0.29
CA ARG A 18 -11.32 -3.28 0.62
C ARG A 18 -10.22 -2.81 1.57
N SER A 19 -9.23 -3.67 1.84
CA SER A 19 -8.20 -3.47 2.86
C SER A 19 -6.99 -2.72 2.31
N ALA A 20 -6.78 -2.78 0.99
CA ALA A 20 -5.74 -2.04 0.30
C ALA A 20 -5.87 -0.52 0.49
N ARG A 21 -4.73 0.13 0.74
CA ARG A 21 -4.62 1.57 1.02
C ARG A 21 -4.02 2.36 -0.14
N ALA A 22 -3.11 1.74 -0.89
CA ALA A 22 -2.46 2.30 -2.06
C ALA A 22 -1.91 1.16 -2.93
N VAL A 23 -1.86 1.37 -4.24
CA VAL A 23 -1.13 0.53 -5.19
C VAL A 23 -0.02 1.42 -5.76
N ILE A 24 1.24 0.98 -5.60
CA ILE A 24 2.41 1.73 -6.06
C ILE A 24 3.07 0.90 -7.15
N VAL A 25 3.14 1.45 -8.36
CA VAL A 25 3.85 0.81 -9.47
C VAL A 25 5.26 1.39 -9.53
N VAL A 26 6.25 0.52 -9.43
CA VAL A 26 7.67 0.90 -9.49
C VAL A 26 8.40 0.05 -10.53
N ASP A 27 9.38 0.66 -11.19
CA ASP A 27 10.37 -0.06 -12.00
C ASP A 27 11.60 -0.33 -11.13
N VAL A 28 12.00 -1.59 -11.00
CA VAL A 28 13.04 -2.02 -10.05
C VAL A 28 14.29 -2.41 -10.84
N GLY A 29 15.32 -1.55 -10.79
CA GLY A 29 16.60 -1.80 -11.49
C GLY A 29 17.58 -2.69 -10.74
N GLN A 30 17.53 -2.71 -9.40
CA GLN A 30 18.39 -3.55 -8.57
C GLN A 30 17.70 -3.90 -7.26
N VAL A 31 17.90 -5.15 -6.80
CA VAL A 31 17.44 -5.65 -5.51
C VAL A 31 18.67 -6.09 -4.70
N CYS A 32 18.71 -5.76 -3.41
CA CYS A 32 19.69 -6.32 -2.49
C CYS A 32 18.99 -7.32 -1.58
N ASP A 33 19.58 -8.49 -1.38
CA ASP A 33 19.17 -9.45 -0.38
C ASP A 33 19.74 -9.06 1.00
N SER A 34 19.02 -9.47 2.05
CA SER A 34 19.60 -9.43 3.39
C SER A 34 20.41 -10.70 3.60
N CYS A 35 21.56 -10.59 4.26
CA CYS A 35 22.49 -11.73 4.38
C CYS A 35 21.94 -12.92 5.18
N GLY A 36 20.78 -12.79 5.84
CA GLY A 36 20.00 -13.90 6.39
C GLY A 36 20.64 -14.73 7.52
N PHE A 37 21.93 -14.56 7.82
CA PHE A 37 22.74 -15.45 8.68
C PHE A 37 22.19 -15.67 10.11
N ARG A 38 21.32 -14.79 10.61
CA ARG A 38 20.69 -14.90 11.95
C ARG A 38 19.18 -15.03 11.92
N VAL A 39 18.57 -15.15 10.74
CA VAL A 39 17.11 -15.31 10.61
C VAL A 39 16.78 -16.80 10.68
N PRO A 40 15.97 -17.26 11.65
CA PRO A 40 15.54 -18.65 11.73
C PRO A 40 14.73 -19.07 10.49
N LEU A 41 14.87 -20.33 10.08
CA LEU A 41 13.93 -20.92 9.13
C LEU A 41 12.56 -21.04 9.81
N LEU A 42 11.52 -20.57 9.13
CA LEU A 42 10.14 -20.67 9.57
C LEU A 42 9.31 -21.29 8.45
N GLU A 43 8.38 -22.15 8.82
CA GLU A 43 7.38 -22.69 7.91
C GLU A 43 6.25 -21.66 7.72
N HIS A 44 5.85 -21.44 6.47
CA HIS A 44 4.65 -20.66 6.17
C HIS A 44 3.43 -21.51 6.51
N VAL A 45 2.63 -21.05 7.48
CA VAL A 45 1.39 -21.74 7.89
C VAL A 45 0.19 -21.19 7.13
N ASP A 46 -0.03 -19.87 7.21
CA ASP A 46 -1.11 -19.15 6.54
C ASP A 46 -0.89 -17.62 6.62
N ASP A 47 -1.63 -16.87 5.83
CA ASP A 47 -1.72 -15.41 5.90
C ASP A 47 -2.63 -14.94 7.04
N ARG A 48 -2.36 -13.75 7.58
CA ARG A 48 -3.19 -13.14 8.63
C ARG A 48 -4.40 -12.43 8.04
N ASP A 49 -5.59 -12.89 8.37
CA ASP A 49 -6.87 -12.33 7.91
C ASP A 49 -7.35 -11.09 8.70
N LEU A 50 -6.68 -10.77 9.81
CA LEU A 50 -7.07 -9.71 10.75
C LEU A 50 -7.29 -8.35 10.06
N ARG A 51 -6.49 -8.04 9.04
CA ARG A 51 -6.64 -6.81 8.24
C ARG A 51 -7.96 -6.80 7.49
N THR A 52 -8.26 -7.89 6.79
CA THR A 52 -9.49 -8.07 6.01
C THR A 52 -10.69 -8.01 6.94
N GLN A 53 -10.66 -8.74 8.06
CA GLN A 53 -11.72 -8.69 9.07
C GLN A 53 -11.95 -7.28 9.62
N TRP A 54 -10.89 -6.56 9.98
CA TRP A 54 -11.00 -5.19 10.48
C TRP A 54 -11.62 -4.25 9.44
N SER A 55 -11.19 -4.35 8.18
CA SER A 55 -11.74 -3.54 7.09
C SER A 55 -13.19 -3.91 6.75
N GLY A 56 -13.57 -5.18 6.88
CA GLY A 56 -14.94 -5.66 6.66
C GLY A 56 -15.95 -5.16 7.69
N ARG A 57 -15.48 -4.71 8.87
CA ARG A 57 -16.31 -4.08 9.90
C ARG A 57 -16.51 -2.58 9.67
N LYS A 58 -15.98 -2.01 8.57
CA LYS A 58 -16.04 -0.59 8.27
C LYS A 58 -16.93 -0.31 7.07
N THR A 59 -17.66 0.80 7.10
CA THR A 59 -18.43 1.28 5.95
C THR A 59 -17.52 1.90 4.89
N HIS A 60 -18.11 2.19 3.73
CA HIS A 60 -17.42 2.85 2.62
C HIS A 60 -16.94 4.26 2.99
N GLU A 61 -17.62 4.95 3.91
CA GLU A 61 -17.28 6.29 4.40
C GLU A 61 -16.28 6.26 5.54
N GLU A 62 -16.38 5.25 6.42
CA GLU A 62 -15.49 5.12 7.57
C GLU A 62 -14.03 4.85 7.17
N LEU A 63 -13.79 4.13 6.07
CA LEU A 63 -12.44 3.80 5.62
C LEU A 63 -11.66 5.04 5.11
N PRO A 64 -12.18 5.88 4.20
CA PRO A 64 -11.55 7.15 3.82
C PRO A 64 -11.36 8.08 5.02
N ALA A 65 -12.36 8.22 5.90
CA ALA A 65 -12.26 9.07 7.09
C ALA A 65 -11.15 8.58 8.04
N TYR A 66 -11.05 7.26 8.25
CA TYR A 66 -9.96 6.67 9.03
C TYR A 66 -8.60 6.98 8.39
N ARG A 67 -8.46 6.81 7.08
CA ARG A 67 -7.19 7.03 6.38
C ARG A 67 -6.77 8.50 6.42
N ALA A 68 -7.71 9.43 6.25
CA ALA A 68 -7.46 10.87 6.34
C ALA A 68 -7.00 11.33 7.75
N THR A 69 -7.35 10.57 8.81
CA THR A 69 -7.03 10.95 10.19
C THR A 69 -5.89 10.15 10.81
N ARG A 70 -5.72 8.88 10.41
CA ARG A 70 -4.75 7.94 10.98
C ARG A 70 -3.62 7.56 10.04
N ASN A 71 -3.74 7.88 8.76
CA ASN A 71 -2.79 7.52 7.70
C ASN A 71 -2.42 8.71 6.80
N ALA A 72 -2.56 9.95 7.30
CA ALA A 72 -2.24 11.15 6.52
C ALA A 72 -0.73 11.40 6.36
N ALA A 73 0.08 10.83 7.25
CA ALA A 73 1.54 10.91 7.20
C ALA A 73 2.15 9.51 7.40
N SER A 74 3.27 9.29 6.74
CA SER A 74 4.13 8.14 6.91
C SER A 74 4.94 8.27 8.21
N ILE A 75 5.57 7.17 8.65
CA ILE A 75 6.39 7.10 9.88
C ILE A 75 7.60 8.05 9.80
N ASP A 76 8.12 8.29 8.60
CA ASP A 76 9.20 9.23 8.30
C ASP A 76 8.73 10.69 8.13
N GLY A 77 7.45 10.98 8.35
CA GLY A 77 6.88 12.33 8.28
C GLY A 77 6.49 12.79 6.88
N LEU A 78 6.69 11.95 5.85
CA LEU A 78 6.25 12.27 4.49
C LEU A 78 4.72 12.22 4.38
N PRO A 79 4.08 13.08 3.57
CA PRO A 79 2.65 13.02 3.35
C PRO A 79 2.26 11.69 2.68
N ALA A 80 1.13 11.13 3.08
CA ALA A 80 0.55 10.00 2.38
C ALA A 80 0.03 10.40 0.99
N LEU A 81 -0.16 9.40 0.12
CA LEU A 81 -0.77 9.62 -1.19
C LEU A 81 -2.17 10.20 -1.04
N ASP A 82 -2.45 11.28 -1.79
CA ASP A 82 -3.79 11.82 -1.89
C ASP A 82 -4.72 10.78 -2.53
N GLN A 83 -5.76 10.39 -1.81
CA GLN A 83 -6.73 9.40 -2.24
C GLN A 83 -7.50 9.83 -3.51
N ARG A 84 -7.44 11.11 -3.88
CA ARG A 84 -8.03 11.65 -5.11
C ARG A 84 -7.11 11.52 -6.32
N VAL A 85 -5.80 11.37 -6.13
CA VAL A 85 -4.81 11.38 -7.23
C VAL A 85 -4.93 10.13 -8.12
N GLY A 86 -5.58 9.06 -7.65
CA GLY A 86 -5.88 7.86 -8.45
C GLY A 86 -7.18 7.88 -9.26
N LEU A 87 -7.98 8.96 -9.19
CA LEU A 87 -9.26 9.10 -9.91
C LEU A 87 -9.16 10.03 -11.14
N ARG A 88 -7.97 10.23 -11.70
CA ARG A 88 -7.87 10.99 -12.96
C ARG A 88 -8.63 10.21 -14.03
N GLU A 89 -9.74 10.80 -14.49
CA GLU A 89 -10.56 10.29 -15.57
C GLU A 89 -9.64 9.96 -16.75
N GLU A 90 -9.67 8.69 -17.16
CA GLU A 90 -9.19 8.25 -18.45
C GLU A 90 -10.06 8.97 -19.50
N THR A 91 -9.65 10.19 -19.86
CA THR A 91 -10.30 10.95 -20.91
C THR A 91 -9.93 10.26 -22.22
N ALA A 92 -10.96 9.67 -22.84
CA ALA A 92 -10.92 9.07 -24.17
C ALA A 92 -10.41 10.03 -25.24
#